data_AF-A0A508X769-F1
#
_entry.id   AF-A0A508X769-F1
#
_cell.length_a   1.000
_cell.length_b   1.000
_cell.length_c   1.000
_cell.angle_alpha   90.00
_cell.angle_beta   90.00
_cell.angle_gamma   90.00
#
_symmetry.space_group_name_H-M   'P 1'
#
loop_
_entity.id
_entity.type
_entity.pdbx_description
1 polymer ?
#
loop_
_entity_poly.entity_id
_entity_poly.type
_entity_poly.pdbx_seq_one_letter_code
_entity_poly.pdbx_strand_id
1 'polypeptide(L)' 'MVRGIKPVELAYAAESLDGQILARLSTPSIALGRAYRPTGAGAMPASPLSILQRN' A
#
# COMPACT_ATOMS: atom_id res chain seq x y z
N MET A 1 4.74 24.16 -16.28
CA MET A 1 5.29 24.51 -14.96
C MET A 1 4.49 23.76 -13.90
N VAL A 2 5.02 22.64 -13.39
CA VAL A 2 4.36 21.89 -12.29
C VAL A 2 4.84 22.54 -10.99
N ARG A 3 3.91 23.11 -10.23
CA ARG A 3 4.17 23.82 -8.96
C ARG A 3 4.88 22.86 -7.98
N GLY A 4 5.87 23.38 -7.23
CA GLY A 4 6.84 22.59 -6.47
C GLY A 4 6.25 21.60 -5.46
N ILE A 5 6.13 20.34 -5.87
CA ILE A 5 5.88 19.22 -4.97
C ILE A 5 7.25 18.72 -4.52
N LYS A 6 7.55 18.85 -3.23
CA LYS A 6 8.76 18.25 -2.65
C LYS A 6 8.61 16.72 -2.70
N PRO A 7 9.53 15.98 -3.33
CA PRO A 7 9.50 14.53 -3.30
C PRO A 7 9.54 14.03 -1.85
N VAL A 8 8.76 12.99 -1.56
CA VAL A 8 8.76 12.29 -0.28
C VAL A 8 9.30 10.88 -0.50
N GLU A 9 10.08 10.39 0.46
CA GLU A 9 10.50 8.99 0.45
C GLU A 9 9.28 8.08 0.56
N LEU A 10 9.26 7.04 -0.28
CA LEU A 10 8.20 6.04 -0.32
C LEU A 10 8.83 4.66 -0.14
N ALA A 11 8.47 4.00 0.95
CA ALA A 11 8.73 2.59 1.15
C ALA A 11 7.53 1.77 0.68
N TYR A 12 7.78 0.60 0.09
CA TYR A 12 6.76 -0.33 -0.36
C TYR A 12 7.09 -1.76 0.07
N ALA A 13 6.05 -2.57 0.29
CA ALA A 13 6.18 -3.99 0.57
C ALA A 13 4.96 -4.75 0.01
N ALA A 14 5.19 -5.96 -0.49
CA ALA A 14 4.16 -6.90 -0.88
C ALA A 14 4.56 -8.28 -0.35
N GLU A 15 3.86 -8.74 0.68
CA GLU A 15 4.22 -9.95 1.40
C GLU A 15 3.07 -10.95 1.37
N SER A 16 3.39 -12.24 1.24
CA SER A 16 2.39 -13.29 1.34
C SER A 16 2.06 -13.57 2.80
N LEU A 17 0.77 -13.55 3.14
CA LEU A 17 0.25 -13.85 4.47
C LEU A 17 -1.08 -14.58 4.30
N ASP A 18 -1.18 -15.82 4.81
CA ASP A 18 -2.40 -16.63 4.80
C ASP A 18 -3.09 -16.73 3.42
N GLY A 19 -2.31 -17.01 2.38
CA GLY A 19 -2.82 -17.13 0.99
C GLY A 19 -3.27 -15.81 0.36
N GLN A 20 -3.06 -14.69 1.04
CA GLN A 20 -3.27 -13.34 0.56
C GLN A 20 -1.93 -12.63 0.40
N ILE A 21 -1.94 -11.51 -0.30
CA ILE A 21 -0.82 -10.57 -0.39
C ILE A 21 -1.19 -9.33 0.41
N LEU A 22 -0.40 -9.00 1.41
CA LEU A 22 -0.49 -7.74 2.12
C LEU A 22 0.39 -6.71 1.41
N ALA A 23 -0.25 -5.80 0.68
CA ALA A 23 0.43 -4.68 0.03
C ALA A 23 0.45 -3.47 0.96
N ARG A 24 1.62 -2.85 1.12
CA ARG A 24 1.83 -1.66 1.95
C ARG A 24 2.62 -0.61 1.20
N LEU A 25 2.24 0.64 1.41
CA LEU A 25 2.97 1.83 0.98
C LEU A 25 3.09 2.76 2.18
N SER A 26 4.27 3.29 2.44
CA SER A 26 4.47 4.22 3.55
C SER A 26 5.40 5.36 3.21
N THR A 27 5.02 6.55 3.64
CA THR A 27 5.87 7.73 3.74
C THR A 27 6.11 8.02 5.23
N PRO A 28 6.91 9.04 5.58
CA PRO A 28 7.10 9.44 6.98
C PRO A 28 5.79 9.78 7.71
N SER A 29 4.78 10.31 7.01
CA SER A 29 3.54 10.82 7.63
C SER A 29 2.32 9.94 7.43
N ILE A 30 2.33 9.00 6.47
CA ILE A 30 1.17 8.15 6.19
C ILE A 30 1.61 6.75 5.77
N ALA A 31 0.86 5.74 6.23
CA ALA A 31 0.95 4.39 5.71
C ALA A 31 -0.41 3.92 5.20
N LEU A 32 -0.38 3.25 4.05
CA LEU A 32 -1.51 2.62 3.39
C LEU A 32 -1.28 1.11 3.41
N GLY A 33 -2.35 0.35 3.65
CA GLY A 33 -2.31 -1.11 3.63
C GLY A 33 -3.59 -1.70 3.06
N ARG A 34 -3.45 -2.77 2.28
CA ARG A 34 -4.59 -3.55 1.78
C ARG A 34 -4.19 -5.01 1.54
N ALA A 35 -5.06 -5.94 1.94
CA ALA A 35 -4.92 -7.34 1.59
C ALA A 35 -5.55 -7.61 0.21
N TYR A 36 -4.87 -8.44 -0.57
CA TYR A 36 -5.33 -8.91 -1.87
C TYR A 36 -5.31 -10.42 -1.94
N ARG A 37 -6.30 -11.02 -2.59
CA ARG A 37 -6.30 -12.45 -2.92
C ARG A 37 -5.76 -12.64 -4.34
N PRO A 38 -4.66 -13.38 -4.55
CA PRO A 38 -4.19 -13.73 -5.88
C PRO A 38 -5.28 -14.47 -6.68
N THR A 39 -5.37 -14.18 -7.96
CA THR A 39 -6.23 -14.87 -8.92
C THR A 39 -5.42 -15.21 -10.17
N GLY A 40 -5.92 -16.12 -11.01
CA GLY A 40 -5.24 -16.46 -12.26
C GLY A 40 -5.03 -15.28 -13.23
N ALA A 41 -5.76 -14.18 -13.04
CA ALA A 41 -5.65 -12.95 -13.84
C ALA A 41 -4.93 -11.80 -13.11
N GLY A 42 -4.45 -12.00 -11.87
CA GLY A 42 -3.80 -10.95 -11.08
C GLY A 42 -4.16 -11.05 -9.60
N ALA A 43 -4.78 -10.01 -9.04
CA ALA A 43 -5.17 -9.98 -7.63
C ALA A 43 -6.47 -9.19 -7.41
N MET A 44 -7.35 -9.70 -6.55
CA MET A 44 -8.59 -9.03 -6.16
C MET A 44 -8.48 -8.45 -4.74
N PRO A 45 -9.03 -7.25 -4.44
CA PRO A 45 -9.07 -6.73 -3.09
C PRO A 45 -9.78 -7.71 -2.14
N ALA A 46 -9.14 -8.05 -1.03
CA ALA A 46 -9.68 -8.91 0.01
C ALA A 46 -10.02 -8.15 1.31
N SER A 47 -9.54 -6.91 1.44
CA SER A 47 -9.90 -5.98 2.52
C SER A 47 -10.22 -4.57 2.01
N PRO A 48 -10.87 -3.72 2.83
CA PRO A 48 -10.84 -2.27 2.66
C PRO A 48 -9.41 -1.72 2.65
N LEU A 49 -9.26 -0.46 2.23
CA LEU A 49 -7.99 0.27 2.38
C LEU A 49 -7.85 0.76 3.82
N SER A 50 -6.78 0.33 4.48
CA SER A 50 -6.39 0.85 5.78
C SER A 50 -5.45 2.05 5.61
N ILE A 51 -5.66 3.08 6.42
CA ILE A 51 -4.86 4.30 6.44
C ILE A 51 -4.39 4.56 7.87
N LEU A 52 -3.09 4.75 8.05
CA LEU A 52 -2.48 5.17 9.31
C LEU A 52 -1.78 6.50 9.11
N GLN A 53 -2.21 7.54 9.80
CA GLN A 53 -1.51 8.81 9.87
C GLN A 53 -0.52 8.80 11.03
N ARG A 54 0.72 9.22 10.77
CA ARG A 54 1.78 9.37 11.77
C ARG A 54 1.86 10.86 12.10
N ASN A 55 1.27 11.24 13.24
CA ASN A 55 1.27 12.62 13.75
C ASN A 55 2.66 13.07 14.17
#